data_AF-A0A1F5FLG5-F1
#
_entry.id   AF-A0A1F5FLG5-F1
#
_cell.length_a   1.000
_cell.length_b   1.000
_cell.length_c   1.000
_cell.angle_alpha   90.00
_cell.angle_beta   90.00
_cell.angle_gamma   90.00
#
_symmetry.space_group_name_H-M   'P 1'
#
loop_
_entity.id
_entity.type
_entity.pdbx_description
1 polymer ?
#
loop_
_entity_poly.entity_id
_entity_poly.type
_entity_poly.pdbx_seq_one_letter_code
_entity_poly.pdbx_strand_id
1 'polypeptide(L)' 'MRYKINCGVCEREIVATGENDEEGMKEMKEEAKAHNDLRHPEARPMTEEELEADIRGKWKKEE' A
#
# COMPACT_ATOMS: atom_id res chain seq x y z
N MET A 1 -11.12 -10.26 2.38
CA MET A 1 -10.26 -10.65 1.23
C MET A 1 -8.82 -10.27 1.59
N ARG A 2 -7.80 -10.98 1.10
CA ARG A 2 -6.39 -10.59 1.34
C ARG A 2 -5.87 -9.86 0.11
N TYR A 3 -5.24 -8.72 0.33
CA TYR A 3 -4.64 -7.94 -0.73
C TYR A 3 -3.15 -7.80 -0.45
N LYS A 4 -2.36 -7.77 -1.53
CA LYS A 4 -0.93 -7.56 -1.48
C LYS A 4 -0.60 -6.31 -2.27
N ILE A 5 0.20 -5.44 -1.67
CA ILE A 5 0.79 -4.28 -2.33
C ILE A 5 2.30 -4.34 -2.12
N ASN A 6 3.08 -3.89 -3.10
CA ASN A 6 4.54 -3.84 -2.93
C ASN A 6 4.93 -2.46 -2.44
N CYS A 7 5.74 -2.39 -1.39
CA CYS A 7 6.37 -1.15 -0.97
C CYS A 7 7.18 -0.59 -2.14
N GLY A 8 6.87 0.62 -2.61
CA GLY A 8 7.57 1.22 -3.75
C GLY A 8 9.04 1.59 -3.52
N VAL A 9 9.57 1.38 -2.31
CA VAL A 9 10.97 1.65 -1.95
C VAL A 9 11.78 0.36 -1.82
N CYS A 10 11.27 -0.64 -1.09
CA CYS A 10 11.97 -1.92 -0.89
C CYS A 10 11.36 -3.11 -1.61
N GLU A 11 10.34 -2.88 -2.44
CA GLU A 11 9.61 -3.89 -3.22
C GLU A 11 9.00 -5.02 -2.38
N ARG A 12 8.89 -4.83 -1.05
CA ARG A 12 8.33 -5.83 -0.15
C ARG A 12 6.81 -5.88 -0.22
N GLU A 13 6.27 -7.08 -0.20
CA GLU A 13 4.84 -7.32 -0.11
C GLU A 13 4.32 -6.93 1.28
N ILE A 14 3.42 -5.95 1.31
CA ILE A 14 2.60 -5.58 2.46
C ILE A 14 1.25 -6.25 2.23
N VAL A 15 0.87 -7.12 3.17
CA VAL A 15 -0.38 -7.88 3.11
C VAL A 15 -1.36 -7.21 4.06
N ALA A 16 -2.40 -6.59 3.52
CA ALA A 16 -3.50 -6.10 4.35
C ALA A 16 -4.76 -6.92 4.10
N THR A 17 -5.57 -7.01 5.15
CA THR A 17 -6.88 -7.63 5.14
C THR A 17 -7.92 -6.54 5.14
N GLY A 18 -8.76 -6.49 4.10
CA GLY A 18 -9.82 -5.49 4.00
C GLY A 18 -11.00 -5.95 3.15
N GLU A 19 -12.03 -5.11 3.12
CA GLU A 19 -13.16 -5.20 2.20
C GLU A 19 -12.78 -4.61 0.82
N ASN A 20 -13.60 -4.84 -0.22
CA ASN A 20 -13.30 -4.41 -1.60
C ASN A 20 -14.02 -3.10 -1.92
N ASP A 21 -13.72 -2.09 -1.12
CA ASP A 21 -14.36 -0.78 -1.15
C ASP A 21 -13.34 0.32 -0.80
N GLU A 22 -13.80 1.57 -0.83
CA GLU A 22 -12.97 2.74 -0.58
C GLU A 22 -12.34 2.74 0.82
N GLU A 23 -12.99 2.14 1.82
CA GLU A 23 -12.49 2.02 3.18
C GLU A 23 -11.33 1.02 3.25
N GLY A 24 -11.48 -0.16 2.65
CA GLY A 24 -10.39 -1.15 2.52
C GLY A 24 -9.19 -0.62 1.74
N MET A 25 -9.41 0.24 0.74
CA MET A 25 -8.33 0.93 0.03
C MET A 25 -7.62 1.97 0.91
N LYS A 26 -8.37 2.71 1.72
CA LYS A 26 -7.84 3.72 2.65
C LYS A 26 -6.98 3.06 3.73
N GLU A 27 -7.44 1.97 4.33
CA GLU A 27 -6.63 1.20 5.29
C GLU A 27 -5.31 0.71 4.67
N MET A 28 -5.37 0.21 3.43
CA MET A 28 -4.17 -0.18 2.68
C MET A 28 -3.20 0.97 2.46
N LYS A 29 -3.69 2.17 2.14
CA LYS A 29 -2.86 3.38 2.02
C LYS A 29 -2.18 3.73 3.34
N GLU A 30 -2.93 3.69 4.45
CA GLU A 30 -2.37 4.01 5.76
C GLU A 30 -1.30 3.00 6.17
N GLU A 31 -1.50 1.71 5.95
CA GLU A 31 -0.48 0.68 6.19
C GLU A 31 0.75 0.85 5.30
N ALA A 32 0.56 1.11 4.00
CA ALA A 32 1.66 1.31 3.07
C ALA A 32 2.51 2.53 3.43
N LYS A 33 1.84 3.62 3.79
CA LYS A 33 2.45 4.87 4.22
C LYS A 33 3.21 4.67 5.53
N ALA A 34 2.57 4.09 6.55
CA ALA A 34 3.20 3.79 7.83
C ALA A 34 4.41 2.87 7.67
N HIS A 35 4.33 1.86 6.78
CA HIS A 35 5.46 1.00 6.47
C HIS A 35 6.62 1.77 5.85
N ASN A 36 6.34 2.65 4.90
CA ASN A 36 7.34 3.47 4.22
C ASN A 36 8.01 4.45 5.20
N ASP A 37 7.23 5.20 5.98
CA ASP A 37 7.76 6.13 7.00
C ASP A 37 8.61 5.40 8.06
N LEU A 38 8.19 4.21 8.51
CA LEU A 38 8.90 3.45 9.54
C LEU A 38 10.18 2.78 9.02
N ARG A 39 10.13 2.22 7.81
CA ARG A 39 11.23 1.40 7.25
C ARG A 39 12.18 2.18 6.35
N HIS A 40 11.71 3.29 5.79
CA HIS A 40 12.44 4.14 4.86
C HIS A 40 12.32 5.63 5.24
N PRO A 41 12.78 6.02 6.44
CA PRO A 41 12.71 7.41 6.89
C PRO A 41 13.52 8.38 5.99
N GLU A 42 14.48 7.85 5.22
CA GLU A 42 15.29 8.61 4.26
C GLU A 42 14.71 8.63 2.84
N ALA A 43 13.72 7.78 2.54
CA ALA A 43 13.07 7.81 1.24
C ALA A 43 12.13 9.01 1.16
N ARG A 44 12.08 9.63 -0.02
CA ARG A 44 11.12 10.71 -0.27
C ARG A 44 9.71 10.18 0.06
N PRO A 45 8.95 10.84 0.95
CA PRO A 45 7.60 10.41 1.25
C PRO A 45 6.79 10.46 -0.05
N MET A 46 6.27 9.31 -0.43
CA MET A 46 5.42 9.18 -1.60
C MET A 46 4.13 9.97 -1.33
N THR A 47 3.67 10.73 -2.31
CA THR A 47 2.41 11.47 -2.13
C THR A 47 1.23 10.50 -2.05
N GLU A 48 0.14 10.93 -1.43
CA GLU A 48 -1.05 10.08 -1.28
C GLU A 48 -1.63 9.65 -2.64
N GLU A 49 -1.53 10.51 -3.67
CA GLU A 49 -1.88 10.20 -5.06
C GLU A 49 -0.96 9.16 -5.70
N GLU A 50 0.36 9.28 -5.52
CA GLU A 50 1.32 8.29 -6.03
C GLU A 50 1.13 6.92 -5.37
N LEU A 51 0.87 6.93 -4.06
CA LEU A 51 0.57 5.72 -3.29
C LEU A 51 -0.76 5.11 -3.73
N GLU A 52 -1.81 5.92 -3.97
CA GLU A 52 -3.08 5.45 -4.51
C GLU A 52 -2.91 4.83 -5.90
N ALA A 53 -2.17 5.48 -6.79
CA ALA A 53 -1.90 4.98 -8.12
C ALA A 53 -1.11 3.67 -8.09
N ASP A 54 -0.14 3.55 -7.18
CA ASP A 54 0.66 2.34 -7.00
C ASP A 54 -0.18 1.18 -6.44
N ILE A 55 -0.96 1.43 -5.38
CA ILE A 55 -1.89 0.47 -4.80
C ILE A 55 -2.90 0.02 -5.85
N ARG A 56 -3.53 0.95 -6.57
CA ARG A 56 -4.52 0.65 -7.61
C ARG A 56 -3.94 -0.11 -8.80
N GLY A 57 -2.72 0.24 -9.23
CA GLY A 57 -2.01 -0.41 -10.34
C GLY A 57 -1.46 -1.79 -9.99
N LYS A 58 -1.15 -2.04 -8.72
CA LYS A 58 -0.63 -3.33 -8.22
C LYS A 58 -1.66 -4.16 -7.47
N TRP A 59 -2.91 -3.69 -7.37
CA TRP A 59 -4.01 -4.40 -6.72
C TRP A 59 -4.32 -5.70 -7.47
N LYS A 60 -3.63 -6.78 -7.10
CA LYS A 60 -3.95 -8.13 -7.56
C LYS A 60 -4.77 -8.82 -6.50
N LYS A 61 -6.02 -9.13 -6.84
CA LYS A 61 -6.90 -9.99 -6.05
C LYS A 61 -6.36 -11.42 -6.14
N GLU A 62 -5.86 -11.96 -5.04
CA GLU A 62 -5.65 -13.39 -4.88
C GLU A 62 -6.98 -14.04 -4.46
N GLU A 63 -7.40 -15.05 -5.22
CA GLU A 63 -8.56 -15.91 -4.93
C GLU A 63 -8.17 -17.09 -4.02
#